data_AF-X0QSZ7-F1
#
_entry.id   AF-X0QSZ7-F1
#
_cell.length_a   1.000
_cell.length_b   1.000
_cell.length_c   1.000
_cell.angle_alpha   90.00
_cell.angle_beta   90.00
_cell.angle_gamma   90.00
#
_symmetry.space_group_name_H-M   'P 1'
#
loop_
_entity.id
_entity.type
_entity.pdbx_description
1 polymer ?
#
loop_
_entity_poly.entity_id
_entity_poly.type
_entity_poly.pdbx_seq_one_letter_code
_entity_poly.pdbx_strand_id
1 'polypeptide(L)'
;MRTRIRLLRFELFDDNSANVFYLVMILALFPPISISQAYLYEAAYDIIDISNISDIKLYPKQKYFQVDNKSVEKQGIVSYFNTREMGKSRQELKIYLYFATPFYGDKDIWWVHVFTKVIDNNLNEKEKIQQIVSFTKASRQQYANEEISAADYFEKLQNSDTKHGYLEAIRLSGQQHINDPIILVSQLGTLNEKADKELAKFFRFFIIGMFICLLLVLKATIDKKAFQQFKVR
;
A
#
# COMPACT_ATOMS: atom_id res chain seq x y z
N MET A 1 -14.78 -4.57 -35.45
CA MET A 1 -14.18 -3.43 -34.69
C MET A 1 -12.91 -2.85 -35.32
N ARG A 2 -11.98 -3.66 -35.86
CA ARG A 2 -10.69 -3.22 -36.44
C ARG A 2 -10.73 -2.17 -37.57
N THR A 3 -11.82 -2.08 -38.35
CA THR A 3 -11.84 -1.29 -39.60
C THR A 3 -12.10 0.20 -39.39
N ARG A 4 -12.85 0.61 -38.35
CA ARG A 4 -13.25 2.00 -38.15
C ARG A 4 -12.15 2.87 -37.53
N ILE A 5 -11.32 2.30 -36.64
CA ILE A 5 -10.19 3.04 -36.02
C ILE A 5 -9.04 3.22 -37.02
N ARG A 6 -8.93 2.36 -38.02
CA ARG A 6 -7.96 2.49 -39.12
C ARG A 6 -8.24 3.68 -40.06
N LEU A 7 -9.41 4.31 -39.93
CA LEU A 7 -9.78 5.53 -40.67
C LEU A 7 -9.23 6.80 -40.01
N LEU A 8 -8.80 6.74 -38.74
CA LEU A 8 -8.20 7.86 -38.01
C LEU A 8 -6.69 7.87 -38.29
N ARG A 9 -6.23 8.90 -39.00
CA ARG A 9 -4.80 9.15 -39.22
C ARG A 9 -4.41 10.36 -38.37
N PHE A 10 -3.42 10.18 -37.51
CA PHE A 10 -2.88 11.27 -36.71
C PHE A 10 -1.72 11.86 -37.51
N GLU A 11 -1.79 13.14 -37.88
CA GLU A 11 -0.75 13.82 -38.68
C GLU A 11 0.64 13.75 -38.03
N LEU A 12 0.71 13.58 -36.71
CA LEU A 12 1.96 13.41 -35.96
C LEU A 12 2.62 12.03 -36.11
N PHE A 13 1.91 10.99 -36.57
CA PHE A 13 2.40 9.61 -36.59
C PHE A 13 2.02 8.92 -37.92
N ASP A 14 2.83 9.12 -38.95
CA ASP A 14 2.51 8.89 -40.37
C ASP A 14 2.05 7.46 -40.73
N ASP A 15 2.76 6.41 -40.25
CA ASP A 15 2.52 5.00 -40.67
C ASP A 15 1.97 4.08 -39.57
N ASN A 16 2.04 4.47 -38.29
CA ASN A 16 1.62 3.64 -37.15
C ASN A 16 0.59 4.33 -36.24
N SER A 17 -0.11 5.34 -36.77
CA SER A 17 -1.13 6.17 -36.11
C SER A 17 -2.11 5.39 -35.22
N ALA A 18 -2.68 4.30 -35.75
CA ALA A 18 -3.63 3.46 -35.03
C ALA A 18 -2.98 2.70 -33.86
N ASN A 19 -1.77 2.20 -34.03
CA ASN A 19 -1.04 1.49 -32.98
C ASN A 19 -0.64 2.42 -31.83
N VAL A 20 -0.22 3.65 -32.16
CA VAL A 20 0.06 4.70 -31.16
C VAL A 20 -1.19 5.06 -30.38
N PHE A 21 -2.34 5.19 -31.05
CA PHE A 21 -3.61 5.45 -30.38
C PHE A 21 -4.02 4.31 -29.42
N TYR A 22 -3.88 3.05 -29.84
CA TYR A 22 -4.14 1.91 -28.95
C TYR A 22 -3.20 1.91 -27.74
N LEU A 23 -1.92 2.20 -27.94
CA LEU A 23 -0.94 2.29 -26.85
C LEU A 23 -1.33 3.39 -25.86
N VAL A 24 -1.71 4.57 -26.34
CA VAL A 24 -2.14 5.68 -25.48
C VAL A 24 -3.43 5.31 -24.72
N MET A 25 -4.39 4.66 -25.37
CA MET A 25 -5.60 4.19 -24.67
C MET A 25 -5.28 3.17 -23.57
N ILE A 26 -4.36 2.24 -23.82
CA ILE A 26 -3.91 1.28 -22.80
C ILE A 26 -3.26 2.02 -21.62
N LEU A 27 -2.37 2.97 -21.90
CA LEU A 27 -1.72 3.77 -20.86
C LEU A 27 -2.71 4.68 -20.11
N ALA A 28 -3.78 5.13 -20.75
CA ALA A 28 -4.83 5.93 -20.12
C ALA A 28 -5.74 5.09 -19.21
N LEU A 29 -6.01 3.84 -19.57
CA LEU A 29 -6.91 2.94 -18.82
C LEU A 29 -6.19 2.15 -17.72
N PHE A 30 -4.91 1.83 -17.89
CA PHE A 30 -4.19 0.98 -16.95
C PHE A 30 -4.06 1.58 -15.52
N PRO A 31 -3.71 2.86 -15.34
CA PRO A 31 -3.64 3.48 -14.01
C PRO A 31 -4.98 3.46 -13.25
N PRO A 32 -6.12 3.94 -13.81
CA PRO A 32 -7.38 3.92 -13.08
C PRO A 32 -7.85 2.49 -12.76
N ILE A 33 -7.63 1.51 -13.65
CA ILE A 33 -7.93 0.11 -13.32
C ILE A 33 -7.09 -0.37 -12.13
N SER A 34 -5.79 -0.11 -12.13
CA SER A 34 -4.91 -0.52 -11.03
C SER A 34 -5.30 0.13 -9.70
N ILE A 35 -5.64 1.42 -9.72
CA ILE A 35 -6.09 2.16 -8.52
C ILE A 35 -7.46 1.66 -8.04
N SER A 36 -8.35 1.30 -8.96
CA SER A 36 -9.69 0.79 -8.60
C SER A 36 -9.63 -0.51 -7.78
N GLN A 37 -8.59 -1.33 -7.99
CA GLN A 37 -8.38 -2.53 -7.18
C GLN A 37 -8.10 -2.18 -5.71
N ALA A 38 -7.33 -1.11 -5.46
CA ALA A 38 -7.07 -0.63 -4.10
C ALA A 38 -8.35 -0.08 -3.45
N TYR A 39 -9.14 0.72 -4.20
CA TYR A 39 -10.42 1.20 -3.70
C TYR A 39 -11.39 0.06 -3.33
N LEU A 40 -11.59 -0.90 -4.25
CA LEU A 40 -12.48 -2.04 -4.00
C LEU A 40 -12.01 -2.87 -2.80
N TYR A 41 -10.70 -3.01 -2.63
CA TYR A 41 -10.14 -3.72 -1.49
C TYR A 41 -10.41 -3.02 -0.16
N GLU A 42 -10.32 -1.69 -0.10
CA GLU A 42 -10.64 -0.91 1.10
C GLU A 42 -12.14 -0.85 1.37
N ALA A 43 -12.96 -0.65 0.34
CA ALA A 43 -14.41 -0.53 0.45
C ALA A 43 -15.14 -1.86 0.73
N ALA A 44 -14.45 -3.00 0.58
CA ALA A 44 -15.05 -4.33 0.80
C ALA A 44 -15.18 -4.72 2.27
N TYR A 45 -14.53 -4.00 3.20
CA TYR A 45 -14.54 -4.31 4.62
C TYR A 45 -15.28 -3.23 5.39
N ASP A 46 -16.12 -3.65 6.32
CA ASP A 46 -16.69 -2.78 7.34
C ASP A 46 -15.83 -2.81 8.60
N ILE A 47 -15.97 -1.78 9.45
CA ILE A 47 -15.42 -1.78 10.80
C ILE A 47 -16.36 -2.59 11.69
N ILE A 48 -15.81 -3.55 12.44
CA ILE A 48 -16.55 -4.24 13.50
C ILE A 48 -16.20 -3.62 14.85
N ASP A 49 -17.23 -3.20 15.57
CA ASP A 49 -17.11 -2.78 16.96
C ASP A 49 -17.02 -3.99 17.88
N ILE A 50 -15.99 -4.04 18.70
CA ILE A 50 -15.78 -5.07 19.72
C ILE A 50 -15.38 -4.44 21.05
N SER A 51 -15.90 -4.99 22.14
CA SER A 51 -15.56 -4.50 23.48
C SER A 51 -14.27 -5.12 24.01
N ASN A 52 -14.01 -6.39 23.69
CA ASN A 52 -12.80 -7.10 24.10
C ASN A 52 -11.92 -7.45 22.88
N ILE A 53 -10.61 -7.27 23.03
CA ILE A 53 -9.63 -7.61 22.01
C ILE A 53 -9.67 -9.08 21.59
N SER A 54 -9.97 -10.00 22.52
CA SER A 54 -10.06 -11.44 22.22
C SER A 54 -11.19 -11.78 21.26
N ASP A 55 -12.23 -10.94 21.15
CA ASP A 55 -13.38 -11.17 20.27
C ASP A 55 -12.99 -11.11 18.78
N ILE A 56 -11.83 -10.54 18.45
CA ILE A 56 -11.27 -10.56 17.08
C ILE A 56 -11.16 -11.98 16.53
N LYS A 57 -10.90 -12.96 17.41
CA LYS A 57 -10.80 -14.39 17.05
C LYS A 57 -12.12 -14.94 16.48
N LEU A 58 -13.26 -14.35 16.81
CA LEU A 58 -14.58 -14.71 16.27
C LEU A 58 -14.77 -14.27 14.81
N TYR A 59 -13.94 -13.34 14.32
CA TYR A 59 -14.05 -12.73 13.01
C TYR A 59 -12.79 -12.97 12.14
N PRO A 60 -12.50 -14.23 11.74
CA PRO A 60 -11.27 -14.58 11.05
C PRO A 60 -11.12 -13.88 9.68
N LYS A 61 -12.23 -13.61 8.99
CA LYS A 61 -12.21 -12.96 7.67
C LYS A 61 -12.16 -11.44 7.73
N GLN A 62 -12.41 -10.84 8.89
CA GLN A 62 -12.55 -9.38 8.99
C GLN A 62 -11.22 -8.69 9.22
N LYS A 63 -11.13 -7.48 8.68
CA LYS A 63 -9.88 -6.72 8.60
C LYS A 63 -9.84 -5.55 9.57
N TYR A 64 -10.94 -4.83 9.73
CA TYR A 64 -10.98 -3.60 10.52
C TYR A 64 -11.82 -3.77 11.79
N PHE A 65 -11.27 -3.31 12.92
CA PHE A 65 -11.89 -3.44 14.23
C PHE A 65 -11.78 -2.14 15.01
N GLN A 66 -12.89 -1.68 15.56
CA GLN A 66 -12.90 -0.63 16.56
C GLN A 66 -13.03 -1.28 17.93
N VAL A 67 -12.07 -0.99 18.81
CA VAL A 67 -11.94 -1.67 20.11
C VAL A 67 -12.12 -0.66 21.22
N ASP A 68 -13.05 -0.90 22.13
CA ASP A 68 -13.31 0.03 23.25
C ASP A 68 -12.13 0.05 24.24
N ASN A 69 -11.69 -1.12 24.68
CA ASN A 69 -10.60 -1.24 25.65
C ASN A 69 -9.25 -1.47 24.96
N LYS A 70 -8.49 -0.39 24.76
CA LYS A 70 -7.20 -0.37 24.06
C LYS A 70 -6.03 -0.48 25.05
N SER A 71 -5.92 -1.60 25.76
CA SER A 71 -4.88 -1.79 26.78
C SER A 71 -3.79 -2.76 26.33
N VAL A 72 -2.51 -2.34 26.38
CA VAL A 72 -1.34 -3.17 26.02
C VAL A 72 -0.34 -3.32 27.16
N GLU A 73 0.30 -4.48 27.25
CA GLU A 73 1.30 -4.80 28.26
C GLU A 73 2.65 -4.19 27.88
N LYS A 74 2.91 -2.95 28.33
CA LYS A 74 4.15 -2.21 28.01
C LYS A 74 5.46 -2.93 28.41
N GLN A 75 5.40 -3.88 29.33
CA GLN A 75 6.56 -4.69 29.73
C GLN A 75 6.89 -5.79 28.71
N GLY A 76 5.94 -6.14 27.83
CA GLY A 76 6.09 -7.15 26.78
C GLY A 76 6.55 -6.60 25.43
N ILE A 77 7.13 -5.39 25.38
CA ILE A 77 7.62 -4.81 24.12
C ILE A 77 8.79 -5.64 23.59
N VAL A 78 8.66 -6.11 22.35
CA VAL A 78 9.70 -6.85 21.62
C VAL A 78 10.00 -6.14 20.31
N SER A 79 11.21 -6.36 19.79
CA SER A 79 11.65 -5.69 18.56
C SER A 79 12.50 -6.59 17.69
N TYR A 80 12.38 -6.43 16.38
CA TYR A 80 13.21 -7.09 15.39
C TYR A 80 13.78 -6.08 14.40
N PHE A 81 15.05 -6.26 14.06
CA PHE A 81 15.78 -5.39 13.16
C PHE A 81 16.09 -6.14 11.87
N ASN A 82 15.84 -5.49 10.73
CA ASN A 82 16.17 -6.03 9.42
C ASN A 82 16.67 -4.93 8.49
N THR A 83 17.47 -5.30 7.49
CA THR A 83 18.01 -4.41 6.47
C THR A 83 17.81 -5.00 5.08
N ARG A 84 17.47 -4.16 4.11
CA ARG A 84 17.34 -4.56 2.70
C ARG A 84 18.09 -3.56 1.83
N GLU A 85 18.96 -4.05 0.96
CA GLU A 85 19.60 -3.23 -0.08
C GLU A 85 18.58 -2.90 -1.18
N MET A 86 18.57 -1.65 -1.63
CA MET A 86 17.64 -1.12 -2.63
C MET A 86 18.33 -0.15 -3.59
N GLY A 87 17.58 0.35 -4.57
CA GLY A 87 18.06 1.34 -5.53
C GLY A 87 18.90 0.75 -6.68
N LYS A 88 19.23 1.62 -7.64
CA LYS A 88 20.08 1.24 -8.78
C LYS A 88 21.48 0.89 -8.25
N SER A 89 21.98 -0.28 -8.60
CA SER A 89 23.27 -0.80 -8.11
C SER A 89 23.39 -0.92 -6.58
N ARG A 90 22.27 -1.08 -5.85
CA ARG A 90 22.25 -1.35 -4.40
C ARG A 90 22.87 -0.24 -3.53
N GLN A 91 22.76 1.00 -3.99
CA GLN A 91 23.33 2.17 -3.32
C GLN A 91 22.53 2.62 -2.10
N GLU A 92 21.33 2.09 -1.88
CA GLU A 92 20.51 2.42 -0.72
C GLU A 92 20.40 1.23 0.23
N LEU A 93 20.50 1.48 1.52
CA LEU A 93 20.23 0.51 2.57
C LEU A 93 18.97 0.94 3.32
N LYS A 94 17.88 0.19 3.14
CA LYS A 94 16.65 0.39 3.89
C LYS A 94 16.66 -0.44 5.15
N ILE A 95 16.53 0.26 6.27
CA ILE A 95 16.48 -0.29 7.61
C ILE A 95 15.01 -0.39 8.02
N TYR A 96 14.66 -1.51 8.64
CA TYR A 96 13.35 -1.78 9.24
C TYR A 96 13.55 -2.12 10.71
N LEU A 97 12.79 -1.44 11.58
CA LEU A 97 12.72 -1.76 12.99
C LEU A 97 11.27 -2.01 13.35
N TYR A 98 10.95 -3.30 13.53
CA TYR A 98 9.64 -3.79 13.88
C TYR A 98 9.51 -3.80 15.39
N PHE A 99 8.43 -3.24 15.92
CA PHE A 99 8.04 -3.36 17.31
C PHE A 99 6.72 -4.13 17.41
N ALA A 100 6.59 -4.94 18.45
CA ALA A 100 5.36 -5.60 18.80
C ALA A 100 5.14 -5.55 20.33
N THR A 101 3.90 -5.44 20.75
CA THR A 101 3.50 -5.43 22.17
C THR A 101 2.21 -6.21 22.33
N PRO A 102 2.13 -7.17 23.28
CA PRO A 102 0.92 -7.96 23.45
C PRO A 102 -0.17 -7.10 24.10
N PHE A 103 -1.43 -7.38 23.73
CA PHE A 103 -2.58 -6.78 24.40
C PHE A 103 -2.80 -7.40 25.78
N TYR A 104 -3.36 -6.62 26.71
CA TYR A 104 -3.79 -7.16 27.99
C TYR A 104 -4.93 -8.16 27.79
N GLY A 105 -4.81 -9.34 28.42
CA GLY A 105 -5.82 -10.39 28.38
C GLY A 105 -5.59 -11.47 27.33
N ASP A 106 -4.79 -11.21 26.28
CA ASP A 106 -4.55 -12.17 25.21
C ASP A 106 -3.12 -12.09 24.63
N LYS A 107 -2.31 -13.10 24.92
CA LYS A 107 -0.90 -13.18 24.48
C LYS A 107 -0.74 -13.52 23.00
N ASP A 108 -1.82 -13.92 22.33
CA ASP A 108 -1.79 -14.19 20.89
C ASP A 108 -2.17 -12.96 20.06
N ILE A 109 -2.53 -11.83 20.69
CA ILE A 109 -2.91 -10.60 19.98
C ILE A 109 -1.91 -9.49 20.26
N TRP A 110 -1.34 -8.93 19.20
CA TRP A 110 -0.21 -8.02 19.27
C TRP A 110 -0.51 -6.71 18.56
N TRP A 111 -0.27 -5.61 19.26
CA TRP A 111 -0.17 -4.29 18.68
C TRP A 111 1.23 -4.10 18.09
N VAL A 112 1.34 -3.54 16.89
CA VAL A 112 2.63 -3.43 16.19
C VAL A 112 2.81 -2.09 15.49
N HIS A 113 4.08 -1.69 15.34
CA HIS A 113 4.49 -0.53 14.55
C HIS A 113 5.86 -0.80 13.91
N VAL A 114 6.05 -0.37 12.65
CA VAL A 114 7.34 -0.47 11.95
C VAL A 114 7.89 0.91 11.65
N PHE A 115 9.12 1.16 12.09
CA PHE A 115 9.90 2.33 11.67
C PHE A 115 10.80 1.94 10.51
N THR A 116 10.92 2.83 9.52
CA THR A 116 11.85 2.63 8.41
C THR A 116 12.74 3.83 8.18
N LYS A 117 13.98 3.59 7.77
CA LYS A 117 14.92 4.64 7.37
C LYS A 117 15.75 4.15 6.18
N VAL A 118 15.98 5.02 5.21
CA VAL A 118 16.92 4.76 4.11
C VAL A 118 18.20 5.51 4.40
N ILE A 119 19.34 4.82 4.26
CA ILE A 119 20.67 5.42 4.32
C ILE A 119 21.46 5.04 3.06
N ASP A 120 22.51 5.79 2.77
CA ASP A 120 23.43 5.46 1.68
C ASP A 120 24.26 4.21 2.04
N ASN A 121 24.25 3.22 1.15
CA ASN A 121 24.97 1.96 1.32
C ASN A 121 26.46 2.09 0.98
N ASN A 122 26.90 3.22 0.41
CA ASN A 122 28.31 3.51 0.15
C ASN A 122 29.03 4.17 1.32
N LEU A 123 28.29 4.55 2.38
CA LEU A 123 28.89 5.07 3.62
C LEU A 123 29.88 4.07 4.20
N ASN A 124 30.87 4.59 4.92
CA ASN A 124 31.76 3.71 5.67
C ASN A 124 31.01 3.05 6.83
N GLU A 125 31.56 1.95 7.35
CA GLU A 125 30.89 1.15 8.38
C GLU A 125 30.58 1.95 9.65
N LYS A 126 31.50 2.83 10.07
CA LYS A 126 31.34 3.68 11.25
C LYS A 126 30.14 4.63 11.10
N GLU A 127 30.00 5.26 9.95
CA GLU A 127 28.87 6.15 9.64
C GLU A 127 27.55 5.37 9.59
N LYS A 128 27.53 4.19 8.95
CA LYS A 128 26.35 3.32 8.93
C LYS A 128 25.90 2.95 10.34
N ILE A 129 26.83 2.50 11.18
CA ILE A 129 26.55 2.14 12.58
C ILE A 129 26.00 3.35 13.34
N GLN A 130 26.61 4.53 13.20
CA GLN A 130 26.13 5.74 13.87
C GLN A 130 24.70 6.10 13.46
N GLN A 131 24.39 6.02 12.16
CA GLN A 131 23.04 6.28 11.65
C GLN A 131 22.02 5.26 12.13
N ILE A 132 22.38 3.98 12.16
CA ILE A 132 21.53 2.88 12.64
C ILE A 132 21.26 3.06 14.14
N VAL A 133 22.28 3.29 14.95
CA VAL A 133 22.14 3.47 16.41
C VAL A 133 21.26 4.68 16.72
N SER A 134 21.47 5.80 16.04
CA SER A 134 20.66 7.01 16.23
C SER A 134 19.20 6.77 15.84
N PHE A 135 18.96 6.09 14.72
CA PHE A 135 17.63 5.72 14.27
C PHE A 135 16.92 4.77 15.24
N THR A 136 17.60 3.72 15.71
CA THR A 136 17.05 2.75 16.65
C THR A 136 16.68 3.42 17.97
N LYS A 137 17.53 4.32 18.48
CA LYS A 137 17.27 5.07 19.71
C LYS A 137 16.02 5.96 19.57
N ALA A 138 15.95 6.75 18.50
CA ALA A 138 14.81 7.63 18.24
C ALA A 138 13.51 6.84 18.07
N SER A 139 13.54 5.76 17.30
CA SER A 139 12.38 4.90 17.04
C SER A 139 11.86 4.23 18.31
N ARG A 140 12.75 3.72 19.17
CA ARG A 140 12.36 3.13 20.45
C ARG A 140 11.71 4.15 21.38
N GLN A 141 12.25 5.37 21.43
CA GLN A 141 11.66 6.45 22.22
C GLN A 141 10.29 6.85 21.68
N GLN A 142 10.15 6.96 20.36
CA GLN A 142 8.87 7.27 19.73
C GLN A 142 7.83 6.19 20.03
N TYR A 143 8.17 4.91 19.86
CA TYR A 143 7.27 3.79 20.15
C TYR A 143 6.86 3.73 21.62
N ALA A 144 7.80 3.94 22.55
CA ALA A 144 7.51 3.92 23.98
C ALA A 144 6.54 5.04 24.43
N ASN A 145 6.56 6.17 23.71
CA ASN A 145 5.70 7.32 23.96
C ASN A 145 4.39 7.26 23.15
N GLU A 146 4.24 6.31 22.23
CA GLU A 146 3.05 6.18 21.41
C GLU A 146 1.89 5.64 22.25
N GLU A 147 0.76 6.34 22.17
CA GLU A 147 -0.44 5.99 22.91
C GLU A 147 -1.38 5.22 22.00
N ILE A 148 -1.59 3.93 22.32
CA ILE A 148 -2.53 3.09 21.59
C ILE A 148 -3.97 3.62 21.65
N SER A 149 -4.32 4.37 22.70
CA SER A 149 -5.62 5.03 22.86
C SER A 149 -5.93 6.02 21.73
N ALA A 150 -4.90 6.57 21.09
CA ALA A 150 -5.06 7.50 19.97
C ALA A 150 -5.50 6.82 18.66
N ALA A 151 -5.41 5.49 18.55
CA ALA A 151 -5.88 4.77 17.37
C ALA A 151 -7.41 4.92 17.24
N ASP A 152 -7.93 5.30 16.08
CA ASP A 152 -9.39 5.32 15.88
C ASP A 152 -9.93 3.89 15.70
N TYR A 153 -9.19 3.08 14.94
CA TYR A 153 -9.47 1.67 14.70
C TYR A 153 -8.18 0.88 14.47
N PHE A 154 -8.28 -0.45 14.42
CA PHE A 154 -7.19 -1.36 14.16
C PHE A 154 -7.37 -2.10 12.85
N GLU A 155 -6.27 -2.25 12.11
CA GLU A 155 -6.18 -3.13 10.96
C GLU A 155 -5.50 -4.45 11.35
N LYS A 156 -6.22 -5.54 11.16
CA LYS A 156 -5.66 -6.89 11.24
C LYS A 156 -4.85 -7.20 9.99
N LEU A 157 -3.54 -7.38 10.18
CA LEU A 157 -2.66 -7.67 9.05
C LEU A 157 -2.89 -9.08 8.50
N GLN A 158 -3.20 -9.11 7.22
CA GLN A 158 -3.17 -10.32 6.42
C GLN A 158 -1.71 -10.67 6.04
N ASN A 159 -1.53 -11.88 5.50
CA ASN A 159 -0.21 -12.39 5.13
C ASN A 159 0.51 -11.43 4.17
N SER A 160 1.67 -10.92 4.59
CA SER A 160 2.48 -9.93 3.89
C SER A 160 3.94 -9.97 4.40
N ASP A 161 4.87 -9.40 3.61
CA ASP A 161 6.27 -9.22 4.02
C ASP A 161 6.38 -8.48 5.38
N THR A 162 5.52 -7.46 5.58
CA THR A 162 5.49 -6.69 6.82
C THR A 162 5.04 -7.55 8.00
N LYS A 163 4.02 -8.41 7.80
CA LYS A 163 3.58 -9.37 8.83
C LYS A 163 4.72 -10.30 9.25
N HIS A 164 5.54 -10.76 8.31
CA HIS A 164 6.68 -11.63 8.62
C HIS A 164 7.69 -10.95 9.54
N GLY A 165 8.01 -9.68 9.34
CA GLY A 165 8.91 -8.93 10.23
C GLY A 165 8.40 -8.82 11.67
N TYR A 166 7.08 -8.68 11.86
CA TYR A 166 6.48 -8.69 13.20
C TYR A 166 6.48 -10.08 13.83
N LEU A 167 6.20 -11.12 13.05
CA LEU A 167 6.27 -12.50 13.55
C LEU A 167 7.67 -12.87 14.04
N GLU A 168 8.73 -12.39 13.38
CA GLU A 168 10.10 -12.57 13.90
C GLU A 168 10.33 -11.83 15.22
N ALA A 169 9.82 -10.60 15.37
CA ALA A 169 9.90 -9.87 16.65
C ALA A 169 9.20 -10.65 17.78
N ILE A 170 8.00 -11.17 17.50
CA ILE A 170 7.21 -11.95 18.45
C ILE A 170 7.90 -13.27 18.79
N ARG A 171 8.45 -13.97 17.80
CA ARG A 171 9.20 -15.22 18.01
C ARG A 171 10.41 -15.03 18.94
N LEU A 172 11.11 -13.89 18.81
CA LEU A 172 12.25 -13.55 19.66
C LEU A 172 11.86 -13.23 21.11
N SER A 173 10.57 -13.02 21.41
CA SER A 173 10.08 -12.82 22.78
C SER A 173 10.27 -14.06 23.67
N GLY A 174 10.39 -15.24 23.06
CA GLY A 174 10.41 -16.52 23.77
C GLY A 174 9.07 -16.92 24.40
N GLN A 175 8.00 -16.13 24.20
CA GLN A 175 6.66 -16.52 24.64
C GLN A 175 6.15 -17.71 23.82
N GLN A 176 5.58 -18.70 24.52
CA GLN A 176 4.88 -19.79 23.87
C GLN A 176 3.50 -19.31 23.42
N HIS A 177 3.23 -19.46 22.13
CA HIS A 177 1.95 -19.13 21.53
C HIS A 177 1.14 -20.39 21.31
N ILE A 178 -0.15 -20.32 21.64
CA ILE A 178 -1.08 -21.45 21.43
C ILE A 178 -1.51 -21.47 19.96
N ASN A 179 -1.63 -20.30 19.34
CA ASN A 179 -2.04 -20.12 17.95
C ASN A 179 -1.13 -19.13 17.21
N ASP A 180 -1.31 -19.01 15.90
CA ASP A 180 -0.65 -17.97 15.10
C ASP A 180 -1.00 -16.57 15.65
N PRO A 181 0.01 -15.73 15.95
CA PRO A 181 -0.23 -14.39 16.48
C PRO A 181 -1.07 -13.53 15.53
N ILE A 182 -2.11 -12.91 16.08
CA ILE A 182 -2.93 -11.89 15.42
C ILE A 182 -2.22 -10.55 15.57
N ILE A 183 -1.95 -9.91 14.45
CA ILE A 183 -1.18 -8.67 14.39
C ILE A 183 -2.11 -7.52 14.02
N LEU A 184 -2.12 -6.48 14.85
CA LEU A 184 -2.97 -5.31 14.73
C LEU A 184 -2.13 -4.03 14.60
N VAL A 185 -2.45 -3.24 13.59
CA VAL A 185 -1.82 -1.93 13.35
C VAL A 185 -2.83 -0.83 13.66
N SER A 186 -2.41 0.17 14.43
CA SER A 186 -3.23 1.36 14.69
C SER A 186 -3.48 2.14 13.40
N GLN A 187 -4.72 2.56 13.20
CA GLN A 187 -5.11 3.43 12.11
C GLN A 187 -5.74 4.70 12.66
N LEU A 188 -5.44 5.83 12.00
CA LEU A 188 -6.00 7.14 12.31
C LEU A 188 -6.93 7.59 11.19
N GLY A 189 -7.96 8.33 11.55
CA GLY A 189 -9.03 8.80 10.68
C GLY A 189 -10.13 7.77 10.49
N THR A 190 -11.02 8.03 9.54
CA THR A 190 -12.11 7.12 9.20
C THR A 190 -11.72 6.16 8.08
N LEU A 191 -12.36 4.99 8.02
CA LEU A 191 -12.16 4.05 6.91
C LEU A 191 -12.54 4.69 5.56
N ASN A 192 -13.60 5.48 5.55
CA ASN A 192 -14.07 6.20 4.36
C ASN A 192 -13.01 7.17 3.82
N GLU A 193 -12.26 7.85 4.67
CA GLU A 193 -11.19 8.74 4.19
C GLU A 193 -10.11 8.03 3.36
N LYS A 194 -9.79 6.77 3.68
CA LYS A 194 -8.84 5.98 2.87
C LYS A 194 -9.45 5.63 1.52
N ALA A 195 -10.67 5.11 1.52
CA ALA A 195 -11.38 4.78 0.29
C ALA A 195 -11.58 6.02 -0.60
N ASP A 196 -11.97 7.14 -0.02
CA ASP A 196 -12.18 8.42 -0.71
C ASP A 196 -10.88 8.96 -1.32
N LYS A 197 -9.74 8.81 -0.62
CA LYS A 197 -8.42 9.18 -1.16
C LYS A 197 -8.08 8.33 -2.39
N GLU A 198 -8.33 7.01 -2.36
CA GLU A 198 -8.11 6.14 -3.52
C GLU A 198 -9.08 6.48 -4.66
N LEU A 199 -10.35 6.78 -4.35
CA LEU A 199 -11.35 7.20 -5.33
C LEU A 199 -10.98 8.54 -5.99
N ALA A 200 -10.47 9.51 -5.21
CA ALA A 200 -10.00 10.78 -5.73
C ALA A 200 -8.79 10.62 -6.67
N LYS A 201 -7.87 9.69 -6.36
CA LYS A 201 -6.78 9.33 -7.28
C LYS A 201 -7.32 8.73 -8.57
N PHE A 202 -8.28 7.81 -8.47
CA PHE A 202 -8.94 7.22 -9.65
C PHE A 202 -9.48 8.30 -10.58
N PHE A 203 -10.30 9.23 -10.07
CA PHE A 203 -10.86 10.30 -10.90
C PHE A 203 -9.80 11.20 -11.49
N ARG A 204 -8.73 11.52 -10.75
CA ARG A 204 -7.62 12.32 -11.25
C ARG A 204 -6.96 11.68 -12.48
N PHE A 205 -6.59 10.40 -12.39
CA PHE A 205 -5.95 9.71 -13.51
C PHE A 205 -6.92 9.46 -14.67
N PHE A 206 -8.17 9.13 -14.37
CA PHE A 206 -9.20 8.93 -15.39
C PHE A 206 -9.44 10.21 -16.21
N ILE A 207 -9.58 11.37 -15.56
CA ILE A 207 -9.79 12.65 -16.24
C ILE A 207 -8.58 13.01 -17.11
N ILE A 208 -7.36 12.82 -16.62
CA ILE A 208 -6.13 13.08 -17.39
C ILE A 208 -6.08 12.18 -18.63
N GLY A 209 -6.32 10.88 -18.47
CA GLY A 209 -6.33 9.92 -19.57
C GLY A 209 -7.39 10.26 -20.62
N MET A 210 -8.61 10.58 -20.17
CA MET A 210 -9.71 11.01 -21.04
C MET A 210 -9.36 12.29 -21.81
N PHE A 211 -8.72 13.26 -21.15
CA PHE A 211 -8.30 14.51 -21.79
C PHE A 211 -7.23 14.27 -22.87
N ILE A 212 -6.24 13.41 -22.62
CA ILE A 212 -5.22 13.03 -23.61
C ILE A 212 -5.88 12.35 -24.82
N CYS A 213 -6.79 11.40 -24.59
CA CYS A 213 -7.52 10.74 -25.66
C CYS A 213 -8.37 11.72 -26.47
N LEU A 214 -9.04 12.67 -25.81
CA LEU A 214 -9.84 13.70 -26.46
C LEU A 214 -8.97 14.60 -27.36
N LEU A 215 -7.82 15.07 -26.87
CA LEU A 215 -6.90 15.87 -27.67
C LEU A 215 -6.39 15.12 -28.90
N LEU A 216 -6.10 13.82 -28.76
CA LEU A 216 -5.72 12.98 -29.89
C LEU A 216 -6.85 12.90 -30.91
N VAL A 217 -8.07 12.60 -30.49
CA VAL A 217 -9.24 12.51 -31.39
C VAL A 217 -9.50 13.84 -32.09
N LEU A 218 -9.39 14.97 -31.39
CA LEU A 218 -9.55 16.31 -32.00
C LEU A 218 -8.48 16.63 -33.04
N LYS A 219 -7.25 16.14 -32.85
CA LYS A 219 -6.15 16.27 -33.82
C LYS A 219 -6.11 15.16 -34.86
N ALA A 220 -7.02 14.20 -34.81
CA ALA A 220 -7.10 13.13 -35.79
C ALA A 220 -7.71 13.65 -37.08
N THR A 221 -7.06 13.41 -38.20
CA THR A 221 -7.61 13.66 -39.52
C THR A 221 -8.16 12.37 -40.13
N ILE A 222 -9.15 12.47 -41.01
CA ILE A 222 -9.75 11.29 -41.66
C ILE A 222 -8.85 10.87 -42.83
N ASP A 223 -8.39 9.61 -42.81
CA ASP A 223 -7.65 9.04 -43.93
C ASP A 223 -8.59 8.86 -45.14
N LYS A 224 -8.43 9.75 -46.13
CA LYS A 224 -9.23 9.76 -47.36
C LYS A 224 -9.05 8.47 -48.18
N LYS A 225 -7.88 7.81 -48.15
CA LYS A 225 -7.64 6.56 -48.90
C LYS A 225 -8.36 5.39 -48.24
N ALA A 226 -8.27 5.27 -46.91
CA ALA A 226 -8.97 4.24 -46.16
C ALA A 226 -10.51 4.43 -46.21
N PHE A 227 -10.99 5.68 -46.24
CA PHE A 227 -12.41 6.01 -46.40
C PHE A 227 -12.97 5.60 -47.76
N GLN A 228 -12.22 5.81 -48.85
CA GLN A 228 -12.66 5.37 -50.19
C GLN A 228 -12.71 3.85 -50.33
N GLN A 229 -11.76 3.11 -49.76
CA GLN A 229 -11.82 1.64 -49.73
C GLN A 229 -12.99 1.10 -48.88
N PHE A 230 -13.39 1.82 -47.83
CA PHE A 230 -14.58 1.47 -47.04
C PHE A 230 -15.89 1.73 -47.79
N LYS A 231 -15.94 2.74 -48.67
CA LYS A 231 -17.13 3.11 -49.45
C LYS A 231 -17.42 2.17 -50.64
N VAL A 232 -16.39 1.47 -51.13
CA VAL A 232 -16.47 0.54 -52.28
C VAL A 232 -16.90 -0.88 -51.85
N ARG A 233 -17.04 -1.12 -50.54
CA ARG A 233 -17.45 -2.41 -49.95
C ARG A 233 -18.80 -2.29 -49.27
#